data_AF-A0A3B8HX20-F1
#
_entry.id   AF-A0A3B8HX20-F1
#
_cell.length_a   1.000
_cell.length_b   1.000
_cell.length_c   1.000
_cell.angle_alpha   90.00
_cell.angle_beta   90.00
_cell.angle_gamma   90.00
#
_symmetry.space_group_name_H-M   'P 1'
#
loop_
_entity.id
_entity.type
_entity.pdbx_description
1 polymer ?
#
loop_
_entity_poly.entity_id
_entity_poly.type
_entity_poly.pdbx_seq_one_letter_code
_entity_poly.pdbx_strand_id
1 'polypeptide(L)'
;TALALSGLDTKSFIFLGFLPAKSGQRRDILKGLDEQIHTMVFYEAPHRLLKTLADIEELLGGERSIAVARELTKTYEEIKRGQVSEVLQYFKDHEPRGEFTIVLEGRTPVAPRGSMEQIVDEVEELISNGTDKKEAFKKKAREYGIHKSEIYKYYVDKYESQKN
;
A
#
# COMPACT_ATOMS: atom_id res chain seq x y z
N THR A 1 18.33 -8.40 -6.04
CA THR A 1 17.81 -9.53 -6.83
C THR A 1 16.35 -9.81 -6.54
N ALA A 2 15.97 -10.07 -5.28
CA ALA A 2 14.58 -10.34 -4.88
C ALA A 2 13.54 -9.35 -5.44
N LEU A 3 13.77 -8.04 -5.31
CA LEU A 3 12.86 -7.01 -5.84
C LEU A 3 12.66 -7.15 -7.36
N ALA A 4 13.74 -7.29 -8.12
CA ALA A 4 13.69 -7.43 -9.58
C ALA A 4 12.94 -8.70 -10.03
N LEU A 5 12.99 -9.76 -9.21
CA LEU A 5 12.27 -11.00 -9.49
C LEU A 5 10.87 -11.03 -8.86
N SER A 6 10.51 -10.10 -7.98
CA SER A 6 9.26 -10.17 -7.20
C SER A 6 7.98 -10.12 -8.04
N GLY A 7 8.02 -9.49 -9.21
CA GLY A 7 6.83 -9.20 -10.01
C GLY A 7 6.02 -8.00 -9.50
N LEU A 8 6.52 -7.27 -8.49
CA LEU A 8 5.88 -6.08 -7.91
C LEU A 8 6.45 -4.78 -8.52
N ASP A 9 5.79 -3.64 -8.27
CA ASP A 9 6.27 -2.34 -8.76
C ASP A 9 7.67 -2.02 -8.20
N THR A 10 8.61 -1.81 -9.11
CA THR A 10 10.01 -1.49 -8.79
C THR A 10 10.37 -0.03 -9.03
N LYS A 11 9.41 0.84 -9.41
CA LYS A 11 9.67 2.26 -9.69
C LYS A 11 10.14 3.02 -8.46
N SER A 12 9.57 2.74 -7.30
CA SER A 12 9.94 3.30 -6.01
C SER A 12 9.63 2.28 -4.92
N PHE A 13 10.58 2.09 -4.01
CA PHE A 13 10.47 1.12 -2.93
C PHE A 13 11.18 1.61 -1.67
N ILE A 14 10.77 1.06 -0.54
CA ILE A 14 11.36 1.33 0.78
C ILE A 14 12.12 0.09 1.23
N PHE A 15 13.39 0.26 1.57
CA PHE A 15 14.20 -0.80 2.16
C PHE A 15 14.29 -0.60 3.68
N LEU A 16 13.74 -1.56 4.44
CA LEU A 16 13.61 -1.50 5.90
C LEU A 16 14.68 -2.29 6.65
N GLY A 17 15.50 -3.07 5.96
CA GLY A 17 16.45 -4.00 6.59
C GLY A 17 15.72 -5.09 7.37
N PHE A 18 16.16 -5.41 8.59
CA PHE A 18 15.49 -6.40 9.44
C PHE A 18 14.40 -5.77 10.30
N LEU A 19 13.21 -6.39 10.34
CA LEU A 19 12.20 -6.06 11.33
C LEU A 19 12.68 -6.45 12.74
N PRO A 20 12.24 -5.74 13.80
CA PRO A 20 12.56 -6.07 15.19
C PRO A 20 12.21 -7.52 15.55
N ALA A 21 13.06 -8.17 16.34
CA ALA A 21 12.82 -9.56 16.78
C ALA A 21 11.63 -9.66 17.74
N LYS A 22 11.44 -8.64 18.60
CA LYS A 22 10.34 -8.60 19.57
C LYS A 22 9.01 -8.37 18.85
N SER A 23 8.02 -9.21 19.15
CA SER A 23 6.71 -9.20 18.49
C SER A 23 6.02 -7.83 18.55
N GLY A 24 5.95 -7.20 19.73
CA GLY A 24 5.32 -5.88 19.90
C GLY A 24 5.93 -4.82 18.97
N GLN A 25 7.26 -4.66 19.00
CA GLN A 25 7.97 -3.69 18.16
C GLN A 25 7.83 -3.98 16.66
N ARG A 26 7.86 -5.26 16.26
CA ARG A 26 7.64 -5.64 14.86
C ARG A 26 6.24 -5.24 14.40
N ARG A 27 5.21 -5.57 15.20
CA ARG A 27 3.81 -5.26 14.90
C ARG A 27 3.55 -3.77 14.87
N ASP A 28 4.18 -2.99 15.75
CA ASP A 28 4.05 -1.52 15.75
C ASP A 28 4.62 -0.91 14.46
N ILE A 29 5.77 -1.40 13.99
CA ILE A 29 6.31 -1.01 12.69
C ILE A 29 5.37 -1.42 11.56
N LEU A 30 4.90 -2.68 11.54
CA LEU A 30 4.00 -3.18 10.49
C LEU A 30 2.70 -2.37 10.40
N LYS A 31 2.09 -1.99 11.54
CA LYS A 31 0.91 -1.11 11.54
C LYS A 31 1.18 0.23 10.87
N GLY A 32 2.34 0.83 11.11
CA GLY A 32 2.75 2.09 10.48
C GLY A 32 2.97 1.97 8.96
N LEU A 33 3.05 0.75 8.43
CA LEU A 33 3.26 0.47 7.01
C LEU A 33 1.96 0.19 6.25
N ASP A 34 0.80 0.14 6.91
CA ASP A 34 -0.45 -0.25 6.25
C ASP A 34 -0.82 0.66 5.08
N GLU A 35 -0.70 1.97 5.28
CA GLU A 35 -0.99 3.00 4.27
C GLU A 35 0.18 3.27 3.32
N GLN A 36 1.26 2.48 3.39
CA GLN A 36 2.45 2.75 2.59
C GLN A 36 2.26 2.32 1.15
N ILE A 37 2.36 3.27 0.22
CA ILE A 37 2.02 3.07 -1.20
C ILE A 37 3.16 2.43 -2.02
N HIS A 38 4.38 2.49 -1.51
CA HIS A 38 5.55 1.96 -2.19
C HIS A 38 5.78 0.50 -1.81
N THR A 39 6.32 -0.28 -2.75
CA THR A 39 6.81 -1.64 -2.46
C THR A 39 7.80 -1.60 -1.30
N MET A 40 7.69 -2.54 -0.37
CA MET A 40 8.52 -2.62 0.82
C MET A 40 9.42 -3.83 0.76
N VAL A 41 10.69 -3.66 1.11
CA VAL A 41 11.71 -4.72 1.10
C VAL A 41 12.32 -4.86 2.49
N PHE A 42 12.33 -6.06 3.04
CA PHE A 42 12.95 -6.35 4.33
C PHE A 42 13.56 -7.75 4.36
N TYR A 43 14.55 -7.93 5.23
CA TYR A 43 15.17 -9.21 5.50
C TYR A 43 14.47 -9.94 6.63
N GLU A 44 14.49 -11.26 6.58
CA GLU A 44 13.99 -12.10 7.66
C GLU A 44 14.78 -13.39 7.83
N ALA A 45 14.97 -13.78 9.09
CA ALA A 45 15.59 -15.03 9.47
C ALA A 45 14.60 -16.21 9.34
N PRO A 46 15.06 -17.43 9.02
CA PRO A 46 14.16 -18.55 8.71
C PRO A 46 13.22 -18.89 9.86
N HIS A 47 13.73 -18.91 11.09
CA HIS A 47 12.98 -19.21 12.31
C HIS A 47 11.95 -18.13 12.69
N ARG A 48 11.97 -16.97 12.02
CA ARG A 48 11.05 -15.86 12.23
C ARG A 48 10.04 -15.71 11.09
N LEU A 49 10.32 -16.25 9.90
CA LEU A 49 9.53 -16.04 8.70
C LEU A 49 8.02 -16.27 8.93
N LEU A 50 7.65 -17.41 9.51
CA LEU A 50 6.25 -17.74 9.79
C LEU A 50 5.55 -16.72 10.70
N LYS A 51 6.25 -16.22 11.72
CA LYS A 51 5.69 -15.21 12.65
C LYS A 51 5.52 -13.87 11.94
N THR A 52 6.50 -13.47 11.13
CA THR A 52 6.45 -12.23 10.36
C THR A 52 5.36 -12.28 9.30
N LEU A 53 5.20 -13.39 8.57
CA LEU A 53 4.11 -13.57 7.61
C LEU A 53 2.73 -13.56 8.28
N ALA A 54 2.59 -14.19 9.45
CA ALA A 54 1.34 -14.13 10.22
C ALA A 54 1.02 -12.71 10.71
N ASP A 55 2.02 -11.96 11.20
CA ASP A 55 1.82 -10.56 11.60
C ASP A 55 1.45 -9.68 10.39
N ILE A 56 2.02 -9.93 9.20
CA ILE A 56 1.67 -9.23 7.96
C ILE A 56 0.23 -9.58 7.55
N GLU A 57 -0.15 -10.86 7.57
CA GLU A 57 -1.52 -11.29 7.23
C GLU A 57 -2.55 -10.59 8.10
N GLU A 58 -2.32 -10.59 9.42
CA GLU A 58 -3.24 -10.02 10.41
C GLU A 58 -3.34 -8.49 10.30
N LEU A 59 -2.22 -7.79 10.08
CA LEU A 59 -2.17 -6.33 10.15
C LEU A 59 -2.36 -5.65 8.79
N LEU A 60 -1.88 -6.27 7.72
CA LEU A 60 -1.80 -5.70 6.37
C LEU A 60 -2.73 -6.40 5.36
N GLY A 61 -3.34 -7.52 5.77
CA GLY A 61 -4.30 -8.30 5.00
C GLY A 61 -3.68 -9.45 4.23
N GLY A 62 -4.38 -10.58 4.20
CA GLY A 62 -3.96 -11.81 3.51
C GLY A 62 -3.90 -11.70 1.99
N GLU A 63 -4.69 -10.81 1.38
CA GLU A 63 -4.77 -10.65 -0.08
C GLU A 63 -3.65 -9.79 -0.68
N ARG A 64 -2.82 -9.17 0.16
CA ARG A 64 -1.73 -8.30 -0.30
C ARG A 64 -0.68 -9.14 -1.04
N SER A 65 -0.18 -8.67 -2.17
CA SER A 65 0.81 -9.43 -2.93
C SER A 65 2.17 -9.42 -2.22
N ILE A 66 2.86 -10.55 -2.23
CA ILE A 66 4.17 -10.72 -1.60
C ILE A 66 5.07 -11.64 -2.42
N ALA A 67 6.37 -11.39 -2.36
CA ALA A 67 7.40 -12.30 -2.82
C ALA A 67 8.41 -12.57 -1.69
N VAL A 68 8.72 -13.85 -1.44
CA VAL A 68 9.70 -14.29 -0.46
C VAL A 68 10.81 -15.02 -1.21
N ALA A 69 11.97 -14.37 -1.31
CA ALA A 69 13.14 -14.88 -1.98
C ALA A 69 14.14 -15.43 -0.96
N ARG A 70 14.55 -16.69 -1.14
CA ARG A 70 15.55 -17.35 -0.32
C ARG A 70 16.95 -17.12 -0.90
N GLU A 71 17.87 -16.66 -0.07
CA GLU A 71 19.25 -16.44 -0.46
C GLU A 71 20.14 -17.59 0.03
N LEU A 72 20.42 -18.56 -0.85
CA LEU A 72 21.48 -19.56 -0.66
C LEU A 72 22.20 -19.83 -1.99
N THR A 73 23.34 -19.16 -2.15
CA THR A 73 24.48 -19.50 -3.03
C THR A 73 24.16 -20.15 -4.39
N LYS A 74 23.84 -19.29 -5.37
CA LYS A 74 23.89 -19.48 -6.86
C LYS A 74 23.19 -20.69 -7.51
N THR A 75 22.77 -21.72 -6.78
CA THR A 75 22.25 -22.97 -7.36
C THR A 75 20.82 -23.32 -6.90
N TYR A 76 20.33 -22.69 -5.82
CA TYR A 76 19.02 -22.97 -5.23
C TYR A 76 18.26 -21.69 -4.86
N GLU A 77 18.27 -20.68 -5.74
CA GLU A 77 17.44 -19.49 -5.55
C GLU A 77 15.97 -19.88 -5.72
N GLU A 78 15.23 -19.87 -4.62
CA GLU A 78 13.80 -20.14 -4.58
C GLU A 78 13.08 -18.82 -4.30
N ILE A 79 12.10 -18.48 -5.12
CA ILE A 79 11.25 -17.31 -4.93
C ILE A 79 9.79 -17.72 -4.96
N LYS A 80 9.15 -17.65 -3.79
CA LYS A 80 7.72 -17.90 -3.63
C LYS A 80 6.96 -16.59 -3.76
N ARG A 81 5.97 -16.55 -4.65
CA ARG A 81 5.08 -15.40 -4.88
C ARG A 81 3.64 -15.81 -4.68
N GLY A 82 2.80 -14.84 -4.36
CA GLY A 82 1.36 -15.02 -4.23
C GLY A 82 0.79 -13.98 -3.28
N GLN A 83 -0.40 -14.27 -2.78
CA GLN A 83 -1.00 -13.52 -1.69
C GLN A 83 -0.30 -13.88 -0.37
N VAL A 84 -0.28 -12.96 0.60
CA VAL A 84 0.32 -13.21 1.92
C VAL A 84 -0.22 -14.50 2.55
N SER A 85 -1.52 -14.74 2.46
CA SER A 85 -2.19 -15.95 2.98
C SER A 85 -1.66 -17.24 2.32
N GLU A 86 -1.52 -17.23 0.99
CA GLU A 86 -1.01 -18.35 0.20
C GLU A 86 0.45 -18.65 0.51
N VAL A 87 1.28 -17.60 0.62
CA VAL A 87 2.70 -17.73 0.91
C VAL A 87 2.92 -18.19 2.36
N LEU A 88 2.13 -17.67 3.30
CA LEU A 88 2.14 -18.16 4.69
C LEU A 88 1.78 -19.65 4.75
N GLN A 89 0.73 -20.07 4.05
CA GLN A 89 0.33 -21.47 4.01
C GLN A 89 1.44 -22.35 3.41
N TYR A 90 2.07 -21.92 2.32
CA TYR A 90 3.20 -22.64 1.73
C TYR A 90 4.31 -22.91 2.74
N PHE A 91 4.73 -21.90 3.51
CA PHE A 91 5.81 -22.05 4.50
C PHE A 91 5.37 -22.77 5.78
N LYS A 92 4.07 -22.96 6.04
CA LYS A 92 3.58 -23.87 7.08
C LYS A 92 3.82 -25.33 6.68
N ASP A 93 3.66 -25.63 5.38
CA ASP A 93 3.84 -26.97 4.83
C ASP A 93 5.31 -27.25 4.45
N HIS A 94 6.11 -26.21 4.23
CA HIS A 94 7.52 -26.28 3.84
C HIS A 94 8.40 -25.51 4.83
N GLU A 95 9.17 -26.24 5.64
CA GLU A 95 10.02 -25.65 6.68
C GLU A 95 10.98 -24.58 6.08
N PRO A 96 10.90 -23.31 6.53
CA PRO A 96 11.77 -22.25 6.05
C PRO A 96 13.25 -22.51 6.38
N ARG A 97 14.12 -22.43 5.38
CA ARG A 97 15.57 -22.60 5.54
C ARG A 97 16.33 -21.50 4.81
N GLY A 98 17.45 -21.07 5.37
CA GLY A 98 18.26 -19.97 4.82
C GLY A 98 17.70 -18.58 5.14
N GLU A 99 18.39 -17.55 4.67
CA GLU A 99 17.98 -16.17 4.86
C GLU A 99 16.98 -15.76 3.78
N PHE A 100 16.04 -14.89 4.13
CA PHE A 100 14.98 -14.47 3.24
C PHE A 100 15.02 -12.97 3.02
N THR A 101 14.79 -12.57 1.77
CA THR A 101 14.35 -11.22 1.41
C THR A 101 12.86 -11.26 1.10
N ILE A 102 12.08 -10.49 1.84
CA ILE A 102 10.65 -10.30 1.65
C ILE A 102 10.44 -9.02 0.85
N VAL A 103 9.61 -9.10 -0.18
CA VAL A 103 9.15 -7.97 -0.98
C VAL A 103 7.63 -7.94 -0.87
N LEU A 104 7.09 -6.91 -0.22
CA LEU A 104 5.67 -6.75 0.05
C LEU A 104 5.12 -5.60 -0.80
N GLU A 105 3.95 -5.83 -1.41
CA GLU A 105 3.25 -4.83 -2.20
C GLU A 105 2.87 -3.61 -1.35
N GLY A 106 3.05 -2.41 -1.91
CA GLY A 106 2.49 -1.20 -1.32
C GLY A 106 0.97 -1.18 -1.44
N ARG A 107 0.30 -0.38 -0.61
CA ARG A 107 -1.14 -0.18 -0.74
C ARG A 107 -1.43 0.55 -2.04
N THR A 108 -2.34 0.01 -2.84
CA THR A 108 -2.92 0.79 -3.94
C THR A 108 -3.67 1.97 -3.33
N PRO A 109 -3.31 3.23 -3.63
CA PRO A 109 -4.05 4.38 -3.15
C PRO A 109 -5.48 4.26 -3.66
N VAL A 110 -6.40 3.94 -2.76
CA VAL A 110 -7.82 4.06 -3.07
C VAL A 110 -8.08 5.55 -2.98
N ALA A 111 -8.38 6.17 -4.12
CA ALA A 111 -8.87 7.53 -4.09
C ALA A 111 -10.03 7.58 -3.08
N PRO A 112 -10.04 8.51 -2.11
CA PRO A 112 -11.09 8.58 -1.12
C PRO A 112 -12.45 8.53 -1.82
N ARG A 113 -13.33 7.64 -1.37
CA ARG A 113 -14.70 7.59 -1.88
C ARG A 113 -15.47 8.75 -1.25
N GLY A 114 -15.47 9.89 -1.92
CA GLY A 114 -16.37 11.01 -1.62
C GLY A 114 -17.56 10.99 -2.55
N SER A 115 -18.75 11.28 -2.03
CA SER A 115 -19.85 11.74 -2.89
C SER A 115 -19.43 13.03 -3.59
N MET A 116 -19.99 13.29 -4.78
CA MET A 116 -19.69 14.54 -5.51
C MET A 116 -20.03 15.78 -4.67
N GLU A 117 -21.02 15.66 -3.79
CA GLU A 117 -21.42 16.69 -2.83
C GLU A 117 -20.32 17.03 -1.83
N GLN A 118 -19.74 16.01 -1.18
CA GLN A 118 -18.61 16.19 -0.25
C GLN A 118 -17.40 16.82 -0.95
N ILE A 119 -17.08 16.37 -2.16
CA ILE A 119 -15.95 16.90 -2.93
C ILE A 119 -16.17 18.38 -3.24
N VAL A 120 -17.40 18.77 -3.60
CA VAL A 120 -17.74 20.17 -3.86
C VAL A 120 -17.68 21.02 -2.59
N ASP A 121 -18.15 20.52 -1.45
CA ASP A 121 -18.04 21.22 -0.16
C ASP A 121 -16.57 21.48 0.22
N GLU A 122 -15.69 20.50 0.02
CA GLU A 122 -14.25 20.68 0.26
C GLU A 122 -13.59 21.64 -0.74
N VAL A 123 -14.06 21.69 -1.99
CA VAL A 123 -13.61 22.70 -2.96
C VAL A 123 -14.01 24.10 -2.48
N GLU A 124 -15.21 24.27 -1.96
CA GLU A 124 -15.67 25.54 -1.39
C GLU A 124 -14.85 25.97 -0.19
N GLU A 125 -14.58 25.05 0.74
CA GLU A 125 -13.74 25.32 1.91
C GLU A 125 -12.34 25.80 1.50
N LEU A 126 -11.75 25.17 0.48
CA LEU A 126 -10.45 25.61 -0.06
C LEU A 126 -10.53 27.04 -0.62
N ILE A 127 -11.60 27.37 -1.33
CA ILE A 127 -11.82 28.69 -1.91
C ILE A 127 -12.03 29.74 -0.80
N SER A 128 -12.85 29.43 0.22
CA SER A 128 -13.06 30.33 1.36
C SER A 128 -11.78 30.55 2.16
N ASN A 129 -10.90 29.56 2.19
CA ASN A 129 -9.56 29.65 2.80
C ASN A 129 -8.53 30.36 1.91
N GLY A 130 -8.96 30.98 0.80
CA GLY A 130 -8.11 31.81 -0.07
C GLY A 130 -7.37 31.06 -1.17
N THR A 131 -7.67 29.77 -1.39
CA THR A 131 -7.14 29.04 -2.54
C THR A 131 -7.81 29.52 -3.83
N ASP A 132 -7.02 29.77 -4.89
CA ASP A 132 -7.59 30.08 -6.19
C ASP A 132 -8.56 28.96 -6.65
N LYS A 133 -9.71 29.36 -7.21
CA LYS A 133 -10.77 28.44 -7.63
C LYS A 133 -10.22 27.36 -8.55
N LYS A 134 -9.39 27.70 -9.54
CA LYS A 134 -8.85 26.75 -10.51
C LYS A 134 -7.98 25.69 -9.82
N GLU A 135 -7.19 26.11 -8.83
CA GLU A 135 -6.30 25.24 -8.06
C GLU A 135 -7.07 24.38 -7.04
N ALA A 136 -8.12 24.89 -6.40
CA ALA A 136 -8.99 24.10 -5.52
C ALA A 136 -9.61 22.89 -6.26
N PHE A 137 -10.22 23.13 -7.44
CA PHE A 137 -10.74 22.05 -8.29
C PHE A 137 -9.66 21.05 -8.72
N LYS A 138 -8.47 21.54 -9.08
CA LYS A 138 -7.37 20.69 -9.54
C LYS A 138 -6.83 19.81 -8.41
N LYS A 139 -6.71 20.36 -7.20
CA LYS A 139 -6.27 19.64 -6.01
C LYS A 139 -7.25 18.50 -5.70
N LYS A 140 -8.55 18.79 -5.62
CA LYS A 140 -9.57 17.79 -5.30
C LYS A 140 -9.77 16.76 -6.42
N ALA A 141 -9.68 17.16 -7.69
CA ALA A 141 -9.67 16.23 -8.82
C ALA A 141 -8.53 15.20 -8.72
N ARG A 142 -7.32 15.66 -8.36
CA ARG A 142 -6.17 14.77 -8.17
C ARG A 142 -6.31 13.88 -6.94
N GLU A 143 -6.81 14.46 -5.84
CA GLU A 143 -7.01 13.77 -4.56
C GLU A 143 -8.03 12.64 -4.68
N TYR A 144 -9.17 12.90 -5.33
CA TYR A 144 -10.27 11.96 -5.50
C TYR A 144 -10.20 11.14 -6.80
N GLY A 145 -9.18 11.36 -7.64
CA GLY A 145 -8.98 10.60 -8.88
C GLY A 145 -10.10 10.78 -9.92
N ILE A 146 -10.78 11.92 -9.92
CA ILE A 146 -11.92 12.24 -10.80
C ILE A 146 -11.60 13.41 -11.73
N HIS A 147 -12.28 13.50 -12.88
CA HIS A 147 -12.04 14.60 -13.80
C HIS A 147 -12.53 15.93 -13.23
N LYS A 148 -11.68 16.96 -13.30
CA LYS A 148 -12.01 18.33 -12.90
C LYS A 148 -13.32 18.84 -13.52
N SER A 149 -13.61 18.47 -14.77
CA SER A 149 -14.84 18.85 -15.47
C SER A 149 -16.10 18.29 -14.81
N GLU A 150 -16.03 17.10 -14.21
CA GLU A 150 -17.15 16.47 -13.51
C GLU A 150 -17.47 17.23 -12.22
N ILE A 151 -16.44 17.56 -11.43
CA ILE A 151 -16.60 18.35 -10.21
C ILE A 151 -17.17 19.73 -10.53
N TYR A 152 -16.67 20.38 -11.59
CA TYR A 152 -17.14 21.70 -12.01
C TYR A 152 -18.61 21.68 -12.46
N LYS A 153 -19.01 20.65 -13.22
CA LYS A 153 -20.40 20.49 -13.64
C LYS A 153 -21.33 20.39 -12.43
N TYR A 154 -21.03 19.49 -11.49
CA TYR A 154 -21.83 19.34 -10.28
C TYR A 154 -21.85 20.60 -9.42
N TYR A 155 -20.70 21.29 -9.31
CA TYR A 155 -20.62 22.57 -8.62
C TYR A 155 -21.60 23.59 -9.22
N VAL A 156 -21.65 23.74 -10.54
CA VAL A 156 -22.59 24.68 -11.17
C VAL A 156 -24.04 24.25 -10.94
N ASP A 157 -24.36 22.97 -11.15
CA ASP A 157 -25.71 22.41 -10.97
C ASP A 157 -26.23 22.62 -9.54
N LYS A 158 -25.36 22.48 -8.52
CA LYS A 158 -25.69 22.73 -7.11
C LYS A 158 -26.06 24.19 -6.84
N TYR A 159 -25.30 25.14 -7.39
CA TYR A 159 -25.59 26.57 -7.20
C TYR A 159 -26.81 27.05 -7.99
N GLU A 160 -27.09 26.46 -9.16
CA GLU A 160 -28.30 26.74 -9.92
C GLU A 160 -29.55 26.21 -9.20
N SER A 161 -29.44 25.05 -8.56
CA SER A 161 -30.53 24.43 -7.79
C SER A 161 -30.85 25.18 -6.48
N GLN A 162 -29.90 25.93 -5.90
CA GLN A 162 -30.11 26.75 -4.71
C GLN A 162 -30.68 28.15 -5.00
N LYS A 163 -30.72 28.56 -6.28
CA LYS A 163 -31.29 29.85 -6.72
C LYS A 163 -32.78 29.79 -7.09
N ASN A 164 -33.33 28.60 -7.22
CA ASN A 164 -34.77 28.34 -7.44
C ASN A 164 -35.43 27.89 -6.14
#